data_AF-A0A496NGD9-F1
#
_entry.id   AF-A0A496NGD9-F1
#
_cell.length_a   1.000
_cell.length_b   1.000
_cell.length_c   1.000
_cell.angle_alpha   90.00
_cell.angle_beta   90.00
_cell.angle_gamma   90.00
#
_symmetry.space_group_name_H-M   'P 1'
#
loop_
_entity.id
_entity.type
_entity.pdbx_description
1 polymer ?
#
loop_
_entity_poly.entity_id
_entity_poly.type
_entity_poly.pdbx_seq_one_letter_code
_entity_poly.pdbx_strand_id
1 'polypeptide(L)'
;MQTAHLLQKPFITVDVVFNDHIDVDDIINGTIARPINQPHYTFKAELDSGLAVGDYVVVHAQQTLKIVQIIAVHDTPKIDSNASFEYKWVIERIDFQAFCQRRLEEQQINKLLAELERIEAENHLQKRLEAASQQDENFATLLKNFLQQSIKQTEEHCLLDK
;
A
#
# COMPACT_ATOMS: atom_id res chain seq x y z
N MET A 1 -35.50 43.52 -9.07
CA MET A 1 -35.30 43.45 -7.60
C MET A 1 -33.98 42.76 -7.36
N GLN A 2 -32.92 43.50 -7.06
CA GLN A 2 -31.63 42.96 -6.63
C GLN A 2 -31.73 42.61 -5.15
N THR A 3 -31.94 41.34 -4.84
CA THR A 3 -31.92 40.83 -3.47
C THR A 3 -30.51 40.93 -2.91
N ALA A 4 -30.40 41.54 -1.75
CA ALA A 4 -29.17 41.80 -1.03
C ALA A 4 -28.30 40.53 -0.83
N HIS A 5 -27.20 40.43 -1.56
CA HIS A 5 -26.08 39.52 -1.27
C HIS A 5 -25.22 40.03 -0.08
N LEU A 6 -25.87 40.54 0.97
CA LEU A 6 -25.18 41.07 2.16
C LEU A 6 -25.05 40.05 3.28
N LEU A 7 -25.75 38.92 3.20
CA LEU A 7 -25.63 37.84 4.17
C LEU A 7 -24.56 36.86 3.68
N GLN A 8 -23.56 36.64 4.55
CA GLN A 8 -22.56 35.59 4.36
C GLN A 8 -23.26 34.26 4.03
N LYS A 9 -22.74 33.51 3.05
CA LYS A 9 -23.27 32.18 2.71
C LYS A 9 -23.39 31.32 3.98
N PRO A 10 -24.43 30.47 4.07
CA PRO A 10 -24.57 29.58 5.21
C PRO A 10 -23.34 28.69 5.34
N PHE A 11 -22.88 28.50 6.57
CA PHE A 11 -21.68 27.75 6.88
C PHE A 11 -21.92 26.91 8.13
N ILE A 12 -21.10 25.87 8.29
CA ILE A 12 -21.00 25.03 9.48
C ILE A 12 -19.67 25.30 10.18
N THR A 13 -19.54 24.80 11.40
CA THR A 13 -18.24 24.81 12.10
C THR A 13 -17.78 23.39 12.38
N VAL A 14 -16.49 23.15 12.19
CA VAL A 14 -15.85 21.87 12.48
C VAL A 14 -14.79 22.07 13.54
N ASP A 15 -14.71 21.14 14.48
CA ASP A 15 -13.57 21.07 15.39
C ASP A 15 -12.51 20.17 14.79
N VAL A 16 -11.29 20.67 14.75
CA VAL A 16 -10.15 19.98 14.18
C VAL A 16 -9.04 19.85 15.21
N VAL A 17 -8.23 18.82 15.02
CA VAL A 17 -7.02 18.61 15.81
C VAL A 17 -5.81 18.62 14.88
N PHE A 18 -4.76 19.31 15.32
CA PHE A 18 -3.46 19.30 14.66
C PHE A 18 -2.72 18.04 15.06
N ASN A 19 -2.55 17.13 14.10
CA ASN A 19 -1.74 15.95 14.28
C ASN A 19 -0.44 16.11 13.47
N ASP A 20 0.69 16.16 14.18
CA ASP A 20 2.02 16.27 13.55
C ASP A 20 2.50 14.94 12.94
N HIS A 21 1.84 13.83 13.29
CA HIS A 21 2.18 12.48 12.81
C HIS A 21 0.93 11.81 12.23
N ILE A 22 0.76 11.91 10.91
CA ILE A 22 -0.31 11.23 10.19
C ILE A 22 0.27 9.93 9.63
N ASP A 23 -0.08 8.79 10.23
CA ASP A 23 0.31 7.48 9.71
C ASP A 23 -0.58 7.09 8.53
N VAL A 24 0.06 6.67 7.45
CA VAL A 24 -0.61 6.22 6.23
C VAL A 24 -1.32 4.88 6.46
N ASP A 25 -0.76 4.02 7.30
CA ASP A 25 -1.36 2.73 7.59
C ASP A 25 -2.63 2.89 8.45
N ASP A 26 -2.71 3.91 9.32
CA ASP A 26 -3.93 4.26 10.04
C ASP A 26 -5.05 4.72 9.09
N ILE A 27 -4.70 5.51 8.07
CA ILE A 27 -5.63 5.96 7.03
C ILE A 27 -6.17 4.75 6.24
N ILE A 28 -5.30 3.83 5.85
CA ILE A 28 -5.68 2.63 5.07
C ILE A 28 -6.58 1.70 5.90
N ASN A 29 -6.24 1.50 7.17
CA ASN A 29 -6.98 0.60 8.06
C ASN A 29 -8.27 1.24 8.63
N GLY A 30 -8.51 2.53 8.36
CA GLY A 30 -9.66 3.25 8.90
C GLY A 30 -9.57 3.47 10.42
N THR A 31 -8.37 3.39 10.99
CA THR A 31 -8.16 3.59 12.42
C THR A 31 -8.21 5.09 12.72
N ILE A 32 -9.37 5.56 13.18
CA ILE A 32 -9.51 6.92 13.69
C ILE A 32 -8.91 6.95 15.10
N ALA A 33 -7.59 7.12 15.21
CA ALA A 33 -6.96 7.39 16.50
C ALA A 33 -7.42 8.77 16.98
N ARG A 34 -8.39 8.81 17.91
CA ARG A 34 -8.76 10.07 18.56
C ARG A 34 -7.65 10.44 19.55
N PRO A 35 -6.89 11.52 19.31
CA PRO A 35 -5.92 11.96 20.29
C PRO A 35 -6.65 12.43 21.55
N ILE A 36 -6.51 11.68 22.65
CA ILE A 36 -7.35 11.83 23.85
C ILE A 36 -7.02 13.11 24.64
N ASN A 37 -5.96 13.85 24.30
CA ASN A 37 -5.52 15.05 25.03
C ASN A 37 -4.90 16.14 24.13
N GLN A 38 -5.34 16.28 22.89
CA GLN A 38 -4.84 17.34 22.01
C GLN A 38 -5.78 18.57 22.01
N PRO A 39 -5.23 19.79 21.97
CA PRO A 39 -6.05 20.98 21.82
C PRO A 39 -6.79 20.93 20.48
N HIS A 40 -8.10 21.17 20.54
CA HIS A 40 -8.94 21.28 19.35
C HIS A 40 -9.22 22.75 19.04
N TYR A 41 -9.46 23.03 17.77
CA TYR A 41 -9.71 24.36 17.25
C TYR A 41 -10.91 24.32 16.32
N THR A 42 -11.73 25.36 16.38
CA THR A 42 -12.93 25.45 15.54
C THR A 42 -12.63 26.22 14.26
N PHE A 43 -13.04 25.66 13.12
CA PHE A 43 -12.92 26.26 11.78
C PHE A 43 -14.29 26.36 11.12
N LYS A 44 -14.45 27.31 10.20
CA LYS A 44 -15.64 27.44 9.34
C LYS A 44 -15.51 26.50 8.15
N ALA A 45 -16.60 25.88 7.73
CA ALA A 45 -16.67 25.11 6.50
C ALA A 45 -17.98 25.39 5.76
N GLU A 46 -18.00 25.15 4.45
CA GLU A 46 -19.22 25.29 3.66
C GLU A 46 -20.27 24.26 4.11
N LEU A 47 -21.55 24.65 4.13
CA LEU A 47 -22.65 23.78 4.56
C LEU A 47 -22.71 22.48 3.73
N ASP A 48 -22.46 22.56 2.43
CA ASP A 48 -22.54 21.44 1.48
C ASP A 48 -21.19 20.73 1.28
N SER A 49 -20.23 20.92 2.20
CA SER A 49 -18.87 20.39 2.07
C SER A 49 -18.76 18.86 2.21
N GLY A 50 -19.81 18.20 2.71
CA GLY A 50 -19.83 16.75 2.90
C GLY A 50 -18.72 16.25 3.84
N LEU A 51 -18.30 17.09 4.79
CA LEU A 51 -17.29 16.77 5.78
C LEU A 51 -17.86 15.87 6.88
N ALA A 52 -17.12 14.82 7.22
CA ALA A 52 -17.45 13.91 8.29
C ALA A 52 -16.38 13.90 9.39
N VAL A 53 -16.75 13.40 10.57
CA VAL A 53 -15.79 13.12 11.64
C VAL A 53 -14.83 12.04 11.18
N GLY A 54 -13.53 12.28 11.32
CA GLY A 54 -12.46 11.41 10.84
C GLY A 54 -11.80 11.89 9.55
N ASP A 55 -12.46 12.77 8.78
CA ASP A 55 -11.89 13.31 7.54
C ASP A 55 -10.65 14.17 7.82
N TYR A 56 -9.72 14.16 6.86
CA TYR A 56 -8.58 15.06 6.86
C TYR A 56 -8.83 16.24 5.93
N VAL A 57 -8.51 17.44 6.42
CA VAL A 57 -8.71 18.68 5.69
C VAL A 57 -7.49 19.58 5.78
N VAL A 58 -7.33 20.44 4.78
CA VAL A 58 -6.30 21.48 4.76
C VAL A 58 -6.88 22.76 5.36
N VAL A 59 -6.16 23.33 6.32
CA VAL A 59 -6.49 24.61 6.95
C VAL A 59 -5.30 25.56 6.91
N HIS A 60 -5.58 26.87 6.92
CA HIS A 60 -4.55 27.89 7.07
C HIS A 60 -4.31 28.21 8.56
N ALA A 61 -3.16 27.83 9.11
CA ALA A 61 -2.80 28.09 10.50
C ALA A 61 -1.36 28.63 10.58
N GLN A 62 -1.12 29.62 11.45
CA GLN A 62 0.24 30.18 11.67
C GLN A 62 0.98 30.57 10.37
N GLN A 63 0.30 31.24 9.43
CA GLN A 63 0.86 31.65 8.11
C GLN A 63 1.30 30.49 7.20
N THR A 64 0.90 29.25 7.49
CA THR A 64 1.21 28.06 6.68
C THR A 64 -0.04 27.20 6.47
N LEU A 65 0.00 26.36 5.45
CA LEU A 65 -1.02 25.33 5.24
C LEU A 65 -0.69 24.13 6.12
N LYS A 66 -1.70 23.63 6.83
CA LYS A 66 -1.57 22.45 7.69
C LYS A 66 -2.70 21.48 7.39
N ILE A 67 -2.38 20.19 7.50
CA ILE A 67 -3.35 19.11 7.43
C ILE A 67 -3.83 18.83 8.85
N VAL A 68 -5.14 18.74 9.02
CA VAL A 68 -5.79 18.51 10.32
C VAL A 68 -6.88 17.47 10.19
N GLN A 69 -7.21 16.80 11.29
CA GLN A 69 -8.27 15.81 11.34
C GLN A 69 -9.52 16.42 11.97
N ILE A 70 -10.68 16.17 11.37
CA ILE A 70 -11.98 16.57 11.91
C ILE A 70 -12.36 15.62 13.05
N ILE A 71 -12.61 16.19 14.23
CA ILE A 71 -13.06 15.44 15.41
C ILE A 71 -14.55 15.65 15.70
N ALA A 72 -15.12 16.77 15.26
CA ALA A 72 -16.55 17.06 15.40
C ALA A 72 -17.02 17.98 14.27
N VAL A 73 -18.27 17.80 13.87
CA VAL A 73 -18.98 18.65 12.90
C VAL A 73 -20.20 19.21 13.61
N HIS A 74 -20.42 20.52 13.48
CA HIS A 74 -21.54 21.21 14.11
C HIS A 74 -22.45 21.83 13.05
N ASP A 75 -23.67 21.31 12.95
CA ASP A 75 -24.71 21.82 12.05
C ASP A 75 -25.11 23.26 12.38
N THR A 76 -25.03 23.63 13.66
CA THR A 76 -25.18 25.02 14.12
C THR A 76 -23.80 25.60 14.41
N PRO A 77 -23.40 26.71 13.75
CA PRO A 77 -22.11 27.35 13.98
C PRO A 77 -21.84 27.67 15.45
N LYS A 78 -20.77 27.11 15.99
CA LYS A 78 -20.24 27.46 17.32
C LYS A 78 -19.16 28.53 17.17
N ILE A 79 -19.59 29.77 17.02
CA ILE A 79 -18.69 30.94 16.96
C ILE A 79 -18.88 31.76 18.21
N ASP A 80 -17.77 32.01 18.93
CA ASP A 80 -17.74 33.01 19.98
C ASP A 80 -17.56 34.40 19.36
N SER A 81 -18.56 35.25 19.52
CA SER A 81 -18.54 36.62 19.00
C SER A 81 -17.63 37.55 19.80
N ASN A 82 -17.24 37.15 21.02
CA ASN A 82 -16.32 37.90 21.87
C ASN A 82 -14.86 37.42 21.72
N ALA A 83 -14.60 36.45 20.85
CA ALA A 83 -13.25 35.97 20.60
C ALA A 83 -12.37 37.12 20.06
N SER A 84 -11.13 37.19 20.55
CA SER A 84 -10.12 38.15 20.09
C SER A 84 -9.50 37.78 18.74
N PHE A 85 -9.98 36.71 18.10
CA PHE A 85 -9.44 36.14 16.88
C PHE A 85 -10.55 35.86 15.86
N GLU A 86 -10.17 35.85 14.58
CA GLU A 86 -11.07 35.52 13.49
C GLU A 86 -11.03 34.02 13.18
N TYR A 87 -12.20 33.39 13.17
CA TYR A 87 -12.37 32.00 12.72
C TYR A 87 -12.08 31.88 11.22
N LYS A 88 -11.12 31.02 10.90
CA LYS A 88 -10.68 30.74 9.53
C LYS A 88 -11.50 29.64 8.88
N TRP A 89 -11.40 29.56 7.55
CA TRP A 89 -12.07 28.57 6.73
C TRP A 89 -11.22 27.33 6.48
N VAL A 90 -11.89 26.19 6.39
CA VAL A 90 -11.37 24.99 5.74
C VAL A 90 -11.15 25.28 4.26
N ILE A 91 -9.99 24.88 3.74
CA ILE A 91 -9.59 25.14 2.35
C ILE A 91 -10.04 24.00 1.46
N GLU A 92 -9.68 22.76 1.82
CA GLU A 92 -9.93 21.60 0.97
C GLU A 92 -9.99 20.31 1.81
N ARG A 93 -10.82 19.36 1.37
CA ARG A 93 -10.87 17.99 1.92
C ARG A 93 -9.88 17.11 1.18
N ILE A 94 -9.10 16.33 1.92
CA ILE A 94 -8.18 15.37 1.33
C ILE A 94 -8.91 14.05 1.11
N ASP A 95 -8.90 13.57 -0.13
CA ASP A 95 -9.43 12.27 -0.50
C ASP A 95 -8.31 11.23 -0.58
N PHE A 96 -8.36 10.24 0.30
CA PHE A 96 -7.41 9.12 0.33
C PHE A 96 -7.93 7.87 -0.38
N GLN A 97 -9.16 7.86 -0.91
CA GLN A 97 -9.78 6.66 -1.46
C GLN A 97 -8.96 6.07 -2.61
N ALA A 98 -8.60 6.91 -3.59
CA ALA A 98 -7.81 6.48 -4.74
C ALA A 98 -6.41 5.97 -4.34
N PHE A 99 -5.80 6.57 -3.31
CA PHE A 99 -4.52 6.14 -2.78
C PHE A 99 -4.63 4.77 -2.10
N CYS A 100 -5.63 4.58 -1.23
CA CYS A 100 -5.86 3.33 -0.52
C CYS A 100 -6.12 2.18 -1.50
N GLN A 101 -6.92 2.42 -2.53
CA GLN A 101 -7.19 1.44 -3.57
C GLN A 101 -5.91 1.00 -4.29
N ARG A 102 -5.10 1.94 -4.79
CA ARG A 102 -3.85 1.61 -5.49
C ARG A 102 -2.87 0.83 -4.61
N ARG A 103 -2.80 1.15 -3.32
CA ARG A 103 -1.92 0.46 -2.38
C ARG A 103 -2.39 -0.97 -2.11
N LEU A 104 -3.70 -1.20 -2.01
CA LEU A 104 -4.26 -2.55 -1.91
C LEU A 104 -3.98 -3.38 -3.18
N GLU A 105 -4.12 -2.78 -4.36
CA GLU A 105 -3.79 -3.42 -5.64
C GLU A 105 -2.30 -3.78 -5.72
N GLU A 106 -1.41 -2.85 -5.33
CA GLU A 106 0.03 -3.08 -5.30
C GLU A 106 0.42 -4.22 -4.35
N GLN A 107 -0.20 -4.29 -3.16
CA GLN A 107 0.01 -5.40 -2.22
C GLN A 107 -0.42 -6.75 -2.81
N GLN A 108 -1.51 -6.80 -3.58
CA GLN A 108 -1.95 -8.03 -4.24
C GLN A 108 -0.98 -8.44 -5.36
N ILE A 109 -0.54 -7.48 -6.18
CA ILE A 109 0.44 -7.72 -7.24
C ILE A 109 1.75 -8.26 -6.66
N ASN A 110 2.27 -7.64 -5.60
CA ASN A 110 3.51 -8.08 -4.96
C ASN A 110 3.42 -9.50 -4.39
N LYS A 111 2.26 -9.90 -3.85
CA LYS A 111 2.01 -11.29 -3.40
C LYS A 111 2.05 -12.27 -4.57
N LEU A 112 1.39 -11.93 -5.68
CA LEU A 112 1.36 -12.76 -6.88
C LEU A 112 2.76 -12.92 -7.50
N LEU A 113 3.53 -11.83 -7.55
CA LEU A 113 4.91 -11.86 -8.05
C LEU A 113 5.80 -12.75 -7.18
N ALA A 114 5.71 -12.62 -5.85
CA ALA A 114 6.49 -13.47 -4.94
C ALA A 114 6.14 -14.96 -5.08
N GLU A 115 4.85 -15.29 -5.32
CA GLU A 115 4.43 -16.66 -5.57
C GLU A 115 4.93 -17.18 -6.93
N LEU A 116 4.90 -16.35 -7.96
CA LEU A 116 5.42 -16.68 -9.29
C LEU A 116 6.93 -16.93 -9.24
N GLU A 117 7.70 -16.05 -8.58
CA GLU A 117 9.15 -16.23 -8.39
C GLU A 117 9.47 -17.55 -7.67
N ARG A 118 8.68 -17.92 -6.66
CA ARG A 118 8.84 -19.20 -5.95
C ARG A 118 8.63 -20.38 -6.89
N ILE A 119 7.57 -20.36 -7.70
CA ILE A 119 7.26 -21.42 -8.66
C ILE A 119 8.33 -21.51 -9.76
N GLU A 120 8.82 -20.37 -10.25
CA GLU A 120 9.91 -20.34 -11.24
C GLU A 120 11.21 -20.92 -10.67
N ALA A 121 11.55 -20.60 -9.41
CA ALA A 121 12.71 -21.16 -8.73
C ALA A 121 12.61 -22.68 -8.58
N GLU A 122 11.44 -23.20 -8.17
CA GLU A 122 11.17 -24.63 -8.06
C GLU A 122 11.30 -25.34 -9.43
N ASN A 123 10.67 -24.79 -10.46
CA ASN A 123 10.74 -25.34 -11.82
C ASN A 123 12.17 -25.33 -12.36
N HIS A 124 12.93 -24.27 -12.10
CA HIS A 124 14.32 -24.17 -12.53
C HIS A 124 15.21 -25.20 -11.80
N LEU A 125 14.99 -25.42 -10.50
CA LEU A 125 15.70 -26.45 -9.75
C LEU A 125 15.36 -27.85 -10.28
N GLN A 126 14.08 -28.13 -10.54
CA GLN A 126 13.63 -29.41 -11.09
C GLN A 126 14.29 -29.69 -12.44
N LYS A 127 14.27 -28.73 -13.37
CA LYS A 127 14.95 -28.88 -14.67
C LYS A 127 16.44 -29.16 -14.53
N ARG A 128 17.12 -28.53 -13.57
CA ARG A 128 18.54 -28.78 -13.30
C ARG A 128 18.79 -30.19 -12.76
N LEU A 129 17.91 -30.68 -11.88
CA LEU A 129 17.99 -32.04 -11.35
C LEU A 129 17.74 -33.09 -12.43
N GLU A 130 16.74 -32.89 -13.29
CA GLU A 130 16.45 -33.76 -14.43
C GLU A 130 17.64 -33.82 -15.40
N ALA A 131 18.23 -32.66 -15.73
CA ALA A 131 19.41 -32.60 -16.57
C ALA A 131 20.62 -33.33 -15.95
N ALA A 132 20.85 -33.19 -14.64
CA ALA A 132 21.91 -33.91 -13.94
C ALA A 132 21.66 -35.44 -13.92
N SER A 133 20.43 -35.87 -13.65
CA SER A 133 20.05 -37.29 -13.66
C SER A 133 20.25 -37.92 -15.03
N GLN A 134 19.89 -37.21 -16.12
CA GLN A 134 20.11 -37.68 -17.48
C GLN A 134 21.61 -37.80 -17.82
N GLN A 135 22.45 -36.89 -17.32
CA GLN A 135 23.90 -36.99 -17.49
C GLN A 135 24.47 -38.23 -16.81
N ASP A 136 24.03 -38.54 -15.59
CA ASP A 136 24.47 -39.72 -14.85
C ASP A 136 24.04 -41.03 -15.52
N GLU A 137 22.79 -41.13 -15.99
CA GLU A 137 22.31 -42.31 -16.73
C GLU A 137 23.04 -42.51 -18.06
N ASN A 138 23.28 -41.42 -18.79
CA ASN A 138 24.05 -41.45 -20.03
C ASN A 138 25.49 -41.93 -19.77
N PHE A 139 26.13 -41.42 -18.70
CA PHE A 139 27.48 -41.85 -18.33
C PHE A 139 27.53 -43.33 -17.91
N ALA A 140 26.59 -43.80 -17.10
CA ALA A 140 26.49 -45.21 -16.72
C ALA A 140 26.30 -46.13 -17.94
N THR A 141 25.49 -45.70 -18.90
CA THR A 141 25.27 -46.43 -20.16
C THR A 141 26.55 -46.49 -21.00
N LEU A 142 27.27 -45.37 -21.12
CA LEU A 142 28.54 -45.31 -21.83
C LEU A 142 29.61 -46.21 -21.18
N LEU A 143 29.73 -46.19 -19.85
CA LEU A 143 30.62 -47.07 -19.10
C LEU A 143 30.31 -48.54 -19.33
N LYS A 144 29.03 -48.93 -19.27
CA LYS A 144 28.60 -50.31 -19.51
C LYS A 144 28.97 -50.78 -20.91
N ASN A 145 28.75 -49.94 -21.92
CA ASN A 145 29.10 -50.23 -23.30
C ASN A 145 30.61 -50.39 -23.50
N PHE A 146 31.41 -49.50 -22.88
CA PHE A 146 32.87 -49.58 -22.92
C PHE A 146 33.37 -50.90 -22.31
N LEU A 147 32.89 -51.25 -21.11
CA LEU A 147 33.28 -52.50 -20.43
C LEU A 147 32.89 -53.73 -21.25
N GLN A 148 31.71 -53.75 -21.87
CA GLN A 148 31.28 -54.86 -22.74
C GLN A 148 32.14 -54.99 -24.00
N GLN A 149 32.61 -53.89 -24.59
CA GLN A 149 33.52 -53.91 -25.73
C GLN A 149 34.90 -54.45 -25.33
N SER A 150 35.44 -54.01 -24.20
CA SER A 150 36.72 -54.49 -23.69
C SER A 150 36.69 -56.00 -23.39
N ILE A 151 35.59 -56.49 -22.81
CA ILE A 151 35.41 -57.93 -22.55
C ILE A 151 35.39 -58.72 -23.86
N LYS A 152 34.61 -58.29 -24.87
CA LYS A 152 34.57 -58.94 -26.19
C LYS A 152 35.93 -58.97 -26.89
N GLN A 153 36.69 -57.88 -26.83
CA GLN A 153 38.04 -57.83 -27.40
C GLN A 153 39.01 -58.77 -26.68
N THR A 154 38.85 -58.97 -25.37
CA THR A 154 39.69 -59.88 -24.58
C THR A 154 39.35 -61.36 -24.87
N GLU A 155 38.07 -61.66 -25.08
CA GLU A 155 37.60 -63.00 -25.46
C GLU A 155 38.04 -63.39 -26.88
N GLU A 156 37.98 -62.47 -27.84
CA GLU A 156 38.50 -62.67 -29.20
C GLU A 156 40.01 -62.90 -29.23
N HIS A 157 40.78 -62.19 -28.40
CA HIS A 157 42.23 -62.37 -28.33
C HIS A 157 42.62 -63.71 -27.69
N CYS A 158 41.86 -64.21 -26.70
CA CYS A 158 42.13 -65.48 -26.03
C CYS A 158 41.73 -66.72 -26.87
N LEU A 159 40.86 -66.54 -27.88
CA LEU A 159 40.49 -67.59 -28.84
C LEU A 159 41.49 -67.75 -30.01
N LEU A 160 42.38 -66.77 -30.21
CA LEU A 160 43.44 -66.81 -31.25
C LEU A 160 44.76 -67.43 -30.76
N ASP A 161 44.91 -67.67 -29.45
CA ASP A 161 46.11 -68.25 -28.80
C ASP A 161 45.95 -69.74 -28.41
N LYS A 162 44.96 -70.45 -28.97
CA LYS A 162 44.81 -71.93 -28.85
C LYS A 162 45.02 -72.62 -30.20
#